data_AF-A0A1E8FHK9-F1
#
_entry.id   AF-A0A1E8FHK9-F1
#
_cell.length_a   1.000
_cell.length_b   1.000
_cell.length_c   1.000
_cell.angle_alpha   90.00
_cell.angle_beta   90.00
_cell.angle_gamma   90.00
#
_symmetry.space_group_name_H-M   'P 1'
#
loop_
_entity.id
_entity.type
_entity.pdbx_description
1 polymer ?
#
loop_
_entity_poly.entity_id
_entity_poly.type
_entity_poly.pdbx_seq_one_letter_code
_entity_poly.pdbx_strand_id
1 'polypeptide(L)'
;MFKRSLTALALVVSFSSSASVISYTDFSSTAGLQLNGHAQQVGNVIRLTETTSQAGSFFSTDAQTLGSDVSFSSFFSFNIFDGVGISDVDGIGADGIVFTLQTVSNQAGGGGGGIGYQNLAQSVGIEFDTWNNGGYDDNSGNHVGINVNGNMDSLALVTEATRFNDGDDWFAWVDYDGITDQLSVRYSQNVVKPTLASLEYTIDLTSIFGSNDVYAGFTSGTGGAGNKHDITSFAFSTEFDEDFAGNGINEVSAPGTLALLGLSAFGLAARARRKG
;
A
#
# COMPACT_ATOMS: atom_id res chain seq x y z
N MET A 1 -3.18 57.42 35.68
CA MET A 1 -3.73 57.12 34.33
C MET A 1 -3.01 55.87 33.83
N PHE A 2 -3.49 54.67 34.18
CA PHE A 2 -2.83 53.40 33.83
C PHE A 2 -3.50 52.80 32.58
N LYS A 3 -2.76 52.74 31.47
CA LYS A 3 -3.16 52.02 30.25
C LYS A 3 -3.03 50.53 30.52
N ARG A 4 -4.14 49.79 30.46
CA ARG A 4 -4.12 48.33 30.45
C ARG A 4 -3.93 47.88 29.00
N SER A 5 -2.79 47.26 28.71
CA SER A 5 -2.57 46.55 27.45
C SER A 5 -3.30 45.21 27.53
N LEU A 6 -4.17 44.93 26.55
CA LEU A 6 -4.83 43.63 26.39
C LEU A 6 -3.97 42.81 25.43
N THR A 7 -3.35 41.75 25.92
CA THR A 7 -2.68 40.76 25.06
C THR A 7 -3.74 39.76 24.63
N ALA A 8 -4.07 39.71 23.33
CA ALA A 8 -4.94 38.69 22.78
C ALA A 8 -4.13 37.41 22.55
N LEU A 9 -4.57 36.31 23.17
CA LEU A 9 -4.02 34.98 22.94
C LEU A 9 -4.74 34.37 21.73
N ALA A 10 -4.04 34.20 20.61
CA ALA A 10 -4.58 33.50 19.44
C ALA A 10 -4.60 32.00 19.73
N LEU A 11 -5.80 31.41 19.71
CA LEU A 11 -5.98 29.97 19.76
C LEU A 11 -5.71 29.41 18.36
N VAL A 12 -4.59 28.72 18.16
CA VAL A 12 -4.34 27.95 16.95
C VAL A 12 -5.10 26.64 17.09
N VAL A 13 -6.13 26.46 16.27
CA VAL A 13 -6.85 25.18 16.16
C VAL A 13 -6.13 24.36 15.10
N SER A 14 -5.40 23.33 15.54
CA SER A 14 -4.83 22.34 14.63
C SER A 14 -5.95 21.39 14.19
N PHE A 15 -6.22 21.33 12.89
CA PHE A 15 -7.04 20.28 12.31
C PHE A 15 -6.15 19.07 12.06
N SER A 16 -6.40 17.95 12.74
CA SER A 16 -5.82 16.68 12.34
C SER A 16 -6.52 16.21 11.07
N SER A 17 -5.77 16.00 9.99
CA SER A 17 -6.29 15.28 8.82
C SER A 17 -6.60 13.85 9.25
N SER A 18 -7.79 13.33 8.91
CA SER A 18 -8.09 11.91 9.08
C SER A 18 -7.52 11.13 7.90
N ALA A 19 -7.00 9.92 8.14
CA ALA A 19 -6.50 9.04 7.09
C ALA A 19 -7.59 8.82 6.01
N SER A 20 -7.20 8.87 4.74
CA SER A 20 -8.03 8.37 3.65
C SER A 20 -7.83 6.86 3.56
N VAL A 21 -8.93 6.11 3.45
CA VAL A 21 -8.89 4.65 3.35
C VAL A 21 -9.64 4.20 2.10
N ILE A 22 -8.91 3.57 1.18
CA ILE A 22 -9.49 2.71 0.14
C ILE A 22 -9.80 1.37 0.80
N SER A 23 -11.00 0.81 0.58
CA SER A 23 -11.37 -0.50 1.11
C SER A 23 -12.33 -1.25 0.19
N TYR A 24 -11.86 -2.42 -0.26
CA TYR A 24 -12.58 -3.43 -1.02
C TYR A 24 -12.45 -4.75 -0.26
N THR A 25 -13.45 -5.09 0.56
CA THR A 25 -13.50 -6.41 1.24
C THR A 25 -13.68 -7.56 0.24
N ASP A 26 -14.31 -7.24 -0.89
CA ASP A 26 -14.28 -7.97 -2.14
C ASP A 26 -14.42 -6.97 -3.29
N PHE A 27 -14.43 -7.45 -4.53
CA PHE A 27 -14.71 -6.64 -5.72
C PHE A 27 -16.09 -6.94 -6.30
N SER A 28 -17.12 -7.00 -5.46
CA SER A 28 -18.52 -6.94 -5.93
C SER A 28 -18.83 -5.60 -6.64
N SER A 29 -18.01 -4.57 -6.39
CA SER A 29 -17.96 -3.30 -7.10
C SER A 29 -16.52 -2.90 -7.40
N THR A 30 -16.30 -2.30 -8.56
CA THR A 30 -15.03 -1.69 -8.98
C THR A 30 -15.10 -0.16 -9.00
N ALA A 31 -16.13 0.43 -8.40
CA ALA A 31 -16.28 1.88 -8.32
C ALA A 31 -15.04 2.52 -7.66
N GLY A 32 -14.50 3.56 -8.29
CA GLY A 32 -13.27 4.21 -7.84
C GLY A 32 -11.99 3.59 -8.40
N LEU A 33 -12.07 2.55 -9.23
CA LEU A 33 -10.91 1.92 -9.87
C LEU A 33 -10.88 2.14 -11.39
N GLN A 34 -9.69 2.40 -11.91
CA GLN A 34 -9.36 2.39 -13.33
C GLN A 34 -8.75 1.04 -13.68
N LEU A 35 -9.46 0.20 -14.44
CA LEU A 35 -8.96 -1.09 -14.94
C LEU A 35 -8.34 -0.89 -16.33
N ASN A 36 -7.15 -1.45 -16.54
CA ASN A 36 -6.36 -1.28 -17.76
C ASN A 36 -5.96 -2.61 -18.38
N GLY A 37 -5.80 -2.60 -19.71
CA GLY A 37 -5.36 -3.77 -20.47
C GLY A 37 -6.36 -4.91 -20.37
N HIS A 38 -5.90 -6.07 -19.91
CA HIS A 38 -6.70 -7.28 -19.74
C HIS A 38 -7.39 -7.39 -18.37
N ALA A 39 -7.15 -6.44 -17.47
CA ALA A 39 -7.76 -6.49 -16.15
C ALA A 39 -9.29 -6.36 -16.25
N GLN A 40 -10.01 -7.24 -15.55
CA GLN A 40 -11.47 -7.29 -15.56
C GLN A 40 -12.04 -7.77 -14.23
N GLN A 41 -13.24 -7.31 -13.90
CA GLN A 41 -14.00 -7.85 -12.77
C GLN A 41 -14.59 -9.22 -13.17
N VAL A 42 -14.28 -10.27 -12.41
CA VAL A 42 -14.80 -11.63 -12.61
C VAL A 42 -15.54 -12.05 -11.35
N GLY A 43 -16.86 -11.88 -11.32
CA GLY A 43 -17.61 -12.05 -10.07
C GLY A 43 -17.20 -10.99 -9.05
N ASN A 44 -16.65 -11.43 -7.91
CA ASN A 44 -16.23 -10.55 -6.81
C ASN A 44 -14.70 -10.40 -6.71
N VAL A 45 -13.96 -10.71 -7.76
CA VAL A 45 -12.50 -10.51 -7.83
C VAL A 45 -12.13 -9.61 -8.99
N ILE A 46 -10.97 -8.96 -8.94
CA ILE A 46 -10.35 -8.39 -10.13
C ILE A 46 -9.30 -9.38 -10.64
N ARG A 47 -9.53 -9.89 -11.85
CA ARG A 47 -8.56 -10.70 -12.58
C ARG A 47 -7.67 -9.79 -13.41
N LEU A 48 -6.37 -9.80 -13.16
CA LEU A 48 -5.40 -8.99 -13.90
C LEU A 48 -5.04 -9.62 -15.26
N THR A 49 -4.81 -10.92 -15.27
CA THR A 49 -4.54 -11.73 -16.48
C THR A 49 -5.11 -13.14 -16.27
N GLU A 50 -5.31 -13.90 -17.36
CA GLU A 50 -5.91 -15.24 -17.35
C GLU A 50 -5.23 -16.26 -18.27
N THR A 51 -4.26 -15.83 -19.08
CA THR A 51 -3.50 -16.68 -20.00
C THR A 51 -2.17 -16.02 -20.37
N THR A 52 -1.45 -16.58 -21.35
CA THR A 52 -0.15 -16.10 -21.85
C THR A 52 -0.27 -14.77 -22.62
N SER A 53 0.82 -13.99 -22.70
CA SER A 53 0.92 -12.77 -23.52
C SER A 53 -0.13 -11.69 -23.19
N GLN A 54 -0.42 -11.51 -21.91
CA GLN A 54 -1.34 -10.51 -21.40
C GLN A 54 -0.62 -9.51 -20.50
N ALA A 55 -1.26 -8.36 -20.34
CA ALA A 55 -0.90 -7.33 -19.38
C ALA A 55 -2.19 -6.74 -18.83
N GLY A 56 -2.27 -6.60 -17.52
CA GLY A 56 -3.41 -6.01 -16.85
C GLY A 56 -3.00 -5.26 -15.61
N SER A 57 -3.72 -4.19 -15.31
CA SER A 57 -3.53 -3.43 -14.08
C SER A 57 -4.83 -2.82 -13.61
N PHE A 58 -4.91 -2.47 -12.34
CA PHE A 58 -5.90 -1.52 -11.86
C PHE A 58 -5.30 -0.57 -10.85
N PHE A 59 -5.82 0.65 -10.80
CA PHE A 59 -5.40 1.69 -9.87
C PHE A 59 -6.60 2.46 -9.33
N SER A 60 -6.43 3.15 -8.20
CA SER A 60 -7.36 4.19 -7.78
C SER A 60 -7.58 5.20 -8.91
N THR A 61 -8.82 5.62 -9.13
CA THR A 61 -9.14 6.62 -10.18
C THR A 61 -8.57 7.98 -9.81
N ASP A 62 -8.74 8.35 -8.54
CA ASP A 62 -8.20 9.56 -7.95
C ASP A 62 -6.89 9.25 -7.22
N ALA A 63 -5.97 10.22 -7.26
CA ALA A 63 -4.75 10.14 -6.49
C ALA A 63 -5.07 10.24 -5.00
N GLN A 64 -4.34 9.46 -4.19
CA GLN A 64 -4.41 9.45 -2.75
C GLN A 64 -3.24 10.28 -2.21
N THR A 65 -3.54 11.32 -1.44
CA THR A 65 -2.50 12.14 -0.80
C THR A 65 -2.00 11.42 0.45
N LEU A 66 -0.74 11.00 0.42
CA LEU A 66 -0.06 10.39 1.56
C LEU A 66 0.15 11.39 2.70
N GLY A 67 0.17 10.85 3.92
CA GLY A 67 0.36 11.55 5.18
C GLY A 67 1.77 12.07 5.39
N SER A 68 2.16 12.20 6.67
CA SER A 68 3.51 12.68 7.01
C SER A 68 4.58 11.78 6.40
N ASP A 69 5.56 12.40 5.75
CA ASP A 69 6.74 11.72 5.19
C ASP A 69 6.38 10.53 4.28
N VAL A 70 5.28 10.67 3.53
CA VAL A 70 4.73 9.66 2.60
C VAL A 70 4.41 8.31 3.25
N SER A 71 4.12 8.29 4.55
CA SER A 71 3.73 7.10 5.30
C SER A 71 2.45 6.45 4.78
N PHE A 72 2.39 5.11 4.81
CA PHE A 72 1.19 4.36 4.42
C PHE A 72 1.16 2.96 5.02
N SER A 73 -0.02 2.36 5.02
CA SER A 73 -0.23 0.93 5.27
C SER A 73 -1.18 0.35 4.24
N SER A 74 -0.88 -0.85 3.75
CA SER A 74 -1.67 -1.57 2.75
C SER A 74 -1.89 -3.00 3.18
N PHE A 75 -3.06 -3.55 2.83
CA PHE A 75 -3.41 -4.94 2.98
C PHE A 75 -4.11 -5.41 1.71
N PHE A 76 -3.82 -6.63 1.29
CA PHE A 76 -4.56 -7.26 0.20
C PHE A 76 -4.52 -8.76 0.31
N SER A 77 -5.48 -9.40 -0.35
CA SER A 77 -5.44 -10.83 -0.60
C SER A 77 -5.50 -11.13 -2.09
N PHE A 78 -4.83 -12.19 -2.49
CA PHE A 78 -4.74 -12.61 -3.88
C PHE A 78 -4.64 -14.13 -3.97
N ASN A 79 -4.94 -14.68 -5.15
CA ASN A 79 -4.58 -16.05 -5.50
C ASN A 79 -4.12 -16.11 -6.96
N ILE A 80 -3.19 -17.02 -7.22
CA ILE A 80 -2.63 -17.25 -8.55
C ILE A 80 -2.82 -18.73 -8.86
N PHE A 81 -3.43 -19.06 -10.00
CA PHE A 81 -3.80 -20.44 -10.30
C PHE A 81 -3.98 -20.70 -11.80
N ASP A 82 -4.25 -21.97 -12.15
CA ASP A 82 -4.43 -22.44 -13.52
C ASP A 82 -3.25 -22.07 -14.44
N GLY A 83 -2.03 -22.38 -14.00
CA GLY A 83 -0.81 -22.14 -14.78
C GLY A 83 -0.86 -22.78 -16.17
N VAL A 84 -0.47 -22.03 -17.19
CA VAL A 84 -0.43 -22.43 -18.61
C VAL A 84 0.90 -22.05 -19.27
N GLY A 85 1.18 -22.67 -20.42
CA GLY A 85 2.32 -22.33 -21.27
C GLY A 85 3.58 -23.13 -20.91
N ILE A 86 4.74 -22.48 -20.98
CA ILE A 86 6.03 -23.09 -20.63
C ILE A 86 6.21 -23.20 -19.10
N SER A 87 7.27 -23.87 -18.68
CA SER A 87 7.66 -24.03 -17.26
C SER A 87 9.10 -23.58 -17.05
N ASP A 88 9.44 -23.17 -15.83
CA ASP A 88 10.80 -22.86 -15.39
C ASP A 88 11.31 -23.89 -14.36
N VAL A 89 12.12 -23.45 -13.40
CA VAL A 89 12.74 -24.28 -12.36
C VAL A 89 11.75 -24.83 -11.34
N ASP A 90 10.59 -24.20 -11.15
CA ASP A 90 9.66 -24.56 -10.08
C ASP A 90 8.25 -24.95 -10.58
N GLY A 91 7.93 -24.72 -11.85
CA GLY A 91 6.78 -25.36 -12.50
C GLY A 91 6.19 -24.56 -13.65
N ILE A 92 4.94 -24.86 -13.99
CA ILE A 92 4.16 -24.11 -14.99
C ILE A 92 3.59 -22.85 -14.34
N GLY A 93 3.45 -21.78 -15.13
CA GLY A 93 2.86 -20.50 -14.74
C GLY A 93 3.89 -19.38 -14.73
N ALA A 94 3.45 -18.15 -15.02
CA ALA A 94 4.23 -16.91 -14.95
C ALA A 94 3.28 -15.68 -15.03
N ASP A 95 3.74 -14.43 -14.87
CA ASP A 95 5.02 -14.05 -14.26
C ASP A 95 4.78 -13.56 -12.81
N GLY A 96 3.59 -13.06 -12.47
CA GLY A 96 3.25 -12.72 -11.08
C GLY A 96 2.33 -11.52 -10.96
N ILE A 97 2.37 -10.87 -9.80
CA ILE A 97 1.69 -9.60 -9.53
C ILE A 97 2.64 -8.60 -8.86
N VAL A 98 2.35 -7.31 -8.99
CA VAL A 98 3.03 -6.25 -8.22
C VAL A 98 1.98 -5.35 -7.58
N PHE A 99 2.01 -5.19 -6.26
CA PHE A 99 1.33 -4.07 -5.59
C PHE A 99 2.19 -2.82 -5.78
N THR A 100 1.62 -1.72 -6.25
CA THR A 100 2.41 -0.53 -6.56
C THR A 100 1.71 0.77 -6.20
N LEU A 101 2.53 1.73 -5.76
CA LEU A 101 2.20 3.15 -5.68
C LEU A 101 3.02 3.89 -6.73
N GLN A 102 2.38 4.69 -7.59
CA GLN A 102 3.05 5.54 -8.57
C GLN A 102 2.47 6.95 -8.59
N THR A 103 3.29 7.97 -8.89
CA THR A 103 2.84 9.39 -8.92
C THR A 103 2.49 9.90 -10.32
N VAL A 104 2.75 9.11 -11.36
CA VAL A 104 2.67 9.57 -12.76
C VAL A 104 1.26 9.43 -13.32
N SER A 105 0.62 8.27 -13.15
CA SER A 105 -0.72 8.02 -13.70
C SER A 105 -1.44 6.86 -13.00
N ASN A 106 -2.72 6.65 -13.32
CA ASN A 106 -3.49 5.47 -12.95
C ASN A 106 -3.49 4.38 -14.04
N GLN A 107 -2.46 4.39 -14.90
CA GLN A 107 -2.30 3.45 -16.00
C GLN A 107 -0.95 2.77 -15.90
N ALA A 108 -0.94 1.46 -16.17
CA ALA A 108 0.26 0.67 -16.32
C ALA A 108 0.00 -0.54 -17.21
N GLY A 109 1.07 -1.14 -17.71
CA GLY A 109 1.03 -2.34 -18.54
C GLY A 109 2.43 -2.79 -18.92
N GLY A 110 2.51 -3.93 -19.59
CA GLY A 110 3.75 -4.64 -19.85
C GLY A 110 3.56 -6.11 -19.55
N GLY A 111 4.05 -6.99 -20.42
CA GLY A 111 3.95 -8.44 -20.27
C GLY A 111 5.28 -9.06 -19.82
N GLY A 112 5.27 -10.38 -19.62
CA GLY A 112 6.45 -11.16 -19.20
C GLY A 112 7.00 -10.73 -17.84
N GLY A 113 8.30 -10.98 -17.63
CA GLY A 113 9.06 -10.61 -16.44
C GLY A 113 9.16 -9.11 -16.13
N GLY A 114 8.43 -8.25 -16.85
CA GLY A 114 8.21 -6.87 -16.43
C GLY A 114 6.99 -6.71 -15.52
N ILE A 115 6.14 -7.75 -15.38
CA ILE A 115 4.95 -7.86 -14.52
C ILE A 115 4.04 -6.62 -14.55
N GLY A 116 4.01 -5.92 -15.68
CA GLY A 116 3.31 -4.63 -15.85
C GLY A 116 3.87 -3.45 -15.04
N TYR A 117 4.94 -3.65 -14.25
CA TYR A 117 5.61 -2.65 -13.42
C TYR A 117 6.82 -2.01 -14.11
N GLN A 118 7.47 -2.72 -15.03
CA GLN A 118 8.68 -2.23 -15.69
C GLN A 118 8.46 -0.86 -16.35
N ASN A 119 9.37 0.08 -16.07
CA ASN A 119 9.37 1.48 -16.54
C ASN A 119 8.31 2.41 -15.92
N LEU A 120 7.63 2.01 -14.84
CA LEU A 120 6.85 2.95 -14.03
C LEU A 120 7.80 3.86 -13.24
N ALA A 121 8.05 5.07 -13.73
CA ALA A 121 8.90 6.03 -13.02
C ALA A 121 8.21 6.54 -11.74
N GLN A 122 8.99 6.97 -10.74
CA GLN A 122 8.49 7.58 -9.51
C GLN A 122 7.48 6.68 -8.78
N SER A 123 7.89 5.43 -8.60
CA SER A 123 7.05 4.38 -8.04
C SER A 123 7.83 3.49 -7.08
N VAL A 124 7.07 2.82 -6.23
CA VAL A 124 7.50 1.62 -5.51
C VAL A 124 6.59 0.46 -5.93
N GLY A 125 7.17 -0.73 -6.03
CA GLY A 125 6.49 -1.97 -6.37
C GLY A 125 6.92 -3.05 -5.39
N ILE A 126 5.95 -3.83 -4.92
CA ILE A 126 6.18 -5.05 -4.15
C ILE A 126 5.75 -6.21 -5.03
N GLU A 127 6.73 -6.91 -5.62
CA GLU A 127 6.46 -8.03 -6.52
C GLU A 127 6.26 -9.33 -5.76
N PHE A 128 5.34 -10.14 -6.27
CA PHE A 128 5.17 -11.55 -5.94
C PHE A 128 5.38 -12.29 -7.25
N ASP A 129 6.65 -12.61 -7.50
CA ASP A 129 7.13 -13.18 -8.75
C ASP A 129 7.02 -14.72 -8.68
N THR A 130 6.59 -15.30 -9.79
CA THR A 130 6.36 -16.74 -10.00
C THR A 130 7.16 -17.28 -11.18
N TRP A 131 8.20 -16.56 -11.62
CA TRP A 131 9.04 -16.94 -12.73
C TRP A 131 10.50 -16.50 -12.55
N ASN A 132 11.42 -17.41 -12.89
CA ASN A 132 12.85 -17.10 -12.90
C ASN A 132 13.29 -16.47 -14.24
N ASN A 133 13.46 -15.16 -14.29
CA ASN A 133 14.09 -14.44 -15.40
C ASN A 133 15.61 -14.26 -15.26
N GLY A 134 16.23 -14.83 -14.22
CA GLY A 134 17.67 -15.03 -14.11
C GLY A 134 18.31 -14.20 -13.00
N GLY A 135 19.41 -13.50 -13.32
CA GLY A 135 20.29 -12.92 -12.31
C GLY A 135 19.67 -11.80 -11.48
N TYR A 136 18.66 -11.09 -11.99
CA TYR A 136 17.98 -10.03 -11.23
C TYR A 136 16.92 -10.59 -10.25
N ASP A 137 16.52 -11.85 -10.40
CA ASP A 137 15.63 -12.56 -9.48
C ASP A 137 16.40 -13.43 -8.47
N ASP A 138 17.71 -13.23 -8.36
CA ASP A 138 18.65 -14.14 -7.68
C ASP A 138 18.50 -15.61 -8.14
N ASN A 139 18.11 -15.81 -9.40
CA ASN A 139 17.74 -17.09 -9.99
C ASN A 139 16.64 -17.85 -9.22
N SER A 140 15.72 -17.12 -8.58
CA SER A 140 14.54 -17.68 -7.92
C SER A 140 13.33 -17.67 -8.84
N GLY A 141 12.60 -18.79 -8.91
CA GLY A 141 11.31 -18.88 -9.60
C GLY A 141 10.11 -18.46 -8.76
N ASN A 142 10.32 -18.16 -7.48
CA ASN A 142 9.23 -17.80 -6.57
C ASN A 142 9.77 -16.92 -5.44
N HIS A 143 9.52 -15.61 -5.54
CA HIS A 143 10.10 -14.66 -4.60
C HIS A 143 9.22 -13.42 -4.39
N VAL A 144 9.53 -12.68 -3.32
CA VAL A 144 8.99 -11.35 -3.06
C VAL A 144 10.11 -10.33 -3.13
N GLY A 145 9.86 -9.23 -3.81
CA GLY A 145 10.84 -8.19 -4.08
C GLY A 145 10.35 -6.78 -3.77
N ILE A 146 11.29 -5.87 -3.48
CA ILE A 146 11.06 -4.43 -3.34
C ILE A 146 11.72 -3.71 -4.51
N ASN A 147 10.91 -3.16 -5.39
CA ASN A 147 11.33 -2.57 -6.65
C ASN A 147 11.03 -1.07 -6.65
N VAL A 148 11.87 -0.26 -7.28
CA VAL A 148 11.65 1.21 -7.38
C VAL A 148 11.86 1.73 -8.79
N ASN A 149 11.13 2.78 -9.14
CA ASN A 149 11.22 3.46 -10.44
C ASN A 149 11.07 2.51 -11.64
N GLY A 150 10.22 1.48 -11.51
CA GLY A 150 9.96 0.53 -12.59
C GLY A 150 11.16 -0.33 -12.96
N ASN A 151 12.16 -0.43 -12.08
CA ASN A 151 13.27 -1.36 -12.25
C ASN A 151 12.91 -2.71 -11.63
N MET A 152 12.98 -3.78 -12.42
CA MET A 152 12.72 -5.15 -11.95
C MET A 152 13.89 -5.74 -11.14
N ASP A 153 15.05 -5.10 -11.12
CA ASP A 153 16.14 -5.47 -10.22
C ASP A 153 15.83 -4.99 -8.79
N SER A 154 15.36 -5.93 -7.96
CA SER A 154 14.87 -5.68 -6.61
C SER A 154 15.96 -5.17 -5.66
N LEU A 155 15.65 -4.14 -4.87
CA LEU A 155 16.55 -3.60 -3.83
C LEU A 155 16.78 -4.59 -2.68
N ALA A 156 15.76 -5.41 -2.42
CA ALA A 156 15.79 -6.52 -1.49
C ALA A 156 14.82 -7.59 -1.99
N LEU A 157 15.17 -8.85 -1.77
CA LEU A 157 14.42 -10.00 -2.26
C LEU A 157 14.45 -11.12 -1.22
N VAL A 158 13.35 -11.84 -1.10
CA VAL A 158 13.26 -13.08 -0.32
C VAL A 158 12.62 -14.18 -1.17
N THR A 159 13.30 -15.34 -1.27
CA THR A 159 12.72 -16.52 -1.91
C THR A 159 11.70 -17.16 -0.99
N GLU A 160 10.53 -17.48 -1.53
CA GLU A 160 9.48 -18.20 -0.82
C GLU A 160 9.48 -19.67 -1.25
N ALA A 161 9.38 -20.59 -0.29
CA ALA A 161 9.44 -22.02 -0.57
C ALA A 161 8.10 -22.54 -1.14
N THR A 162 6.99 -21.94 -0.71
CA THR A 162 5.66 -22.30 -1.20
C THR A 162 5.34 -21.43 -2.42
N ARG A 163 5.06 -22.04 -3.57
CA ARG A 163 4.77 -21.28 -4.79
C ARG A 163 3.52 -20.42 -4.61
N PHE A 164 3.59 -19.15 -5.00
CA PHE A 164 2.42 -18.26 -4.96
C PHE A 164 1.31 -18.70 -5.93
N ASN A 165 1.65 -19.50 -6.96
CA ASN A 165 0.67 -20.05 -7.89
C ASN A 165 0.14 -21.45 -7.52
N ASP A 166 0.02 -21.72 -6.22
CA ASP A 166 -0.58 -22.93 -5.66
C ASP A 166 -2.11 -22.93 -5.66
N GLY A 167 -2.73 -21.77 -5.94
CA GLY A 167 -4.17 -21.56 -5.97
C GLY A 167 -4.83 -21.36 -4.61
N ASP A 168 -4.03 -21.30 -3.54
CA ASP A 168 -4.51 -20.92 -2.22
C ASP A 168 -4.55 -19.39 -2.09
N ASP A 169 -5.30 -18.90 -1.09
CA ASP A 169 -5.36 -17.47 -0.79
C ASP A 169 -4.10 -17.04 -0.02
N TRP A 170 -3.45 -16.02 -0.54
CA TRP A 170 -2.34 -15.33 0.09
C TRP A 170 -2.79 -13.96 0.59
N PHE A 171 -2.31 -13.58 1.77
CA PHE A 171 -2.57 -12.31 2.43
C PHE A 171 -1.24 -11.58 2.58
N ALA A 172 -1.22 -10.29 2.24
CA ALA A 172 -0.03 -9.47 2.30
C ALA A 172 -0.30 -8.13 2.98
N TRP A 173 0.71 -7.63 3.69
CA TRP A 173 0.74 -6.32 4.32
C TRP A 173 2.01 -5.60 3.89
N VAL A 174 1.85 -4.35 3.49
CA VAL A 174 2.96 -3.47 3.10
C VAL A 174 2.83 -2.20 3.93
N ASP A 175 3.76 -2.02 4.85
CA ASP A 175 3.78 -0.88 5.76
C ASP A 175 5.02 -0.03 5.47
N TYR A 176 4.84 1.28 5.36
CA TYR A 176 5.94 2.23 5.27
C TYR A 176 5.80 3.30 6.35
N ASP A 177 6.75 3.30 7.29
CA ASP A 177 6.92 4.36 8.27
C ASP A 177 7.90 5.40 7.73
N GLY A 178 7.36 6.52 7.23
CA GLY A 178 8.14 7.62 6.68
C GLY A 178 8.99 8.38 7.69
N ILE A 179 8.71 8.24 9.00
CA ILE A 179 9.55 8.85 10.05
C ILE A 179 10.90 8.12 10.14
N THR A 180 10.89 6.80 9.90
CA THR A 180 12.06 5.93 10.03
C THR A 180 12.60 5.44 8.68
N ASP A 181 11.98 5.86 7.57
CA ASP A 181 12.25 5.38 6.21
C ASP A 181 12.12 3.85 6.08
N GLN A 182 11.32 3.20 6.94
CA GLN A 182 11.26 1.75 7.01
C GLN A 182 10.09 1.20 6.21
N LEU A 183 10.39 0.47 5.13
CA LEU A 183 9.43 -0.35 4.39
C LEU A 183 9.49 -1.79 4.92
N SER A 184 8.34 -2.35 5.28
CA SER A 184 8.21 -3.73 5.76
C SER A 184 7.12 -4.45 4.97
N VAL A 185 7.46 -5.64 4.45
CA VAL A 185 6.56 -6.53 3.74
C VAL A 185 6.34 -7.80 4.56
N ARG A 186 5.08 -8.13 4.79
CA ARG A 186 4.63 -9.36 5.45
C ARG A 186 3.69 -10.08 4.52
N TYR A 187 3.75 -11.40 4.48
CA TYR A 187 2.78 -12.18 3.74
C TYR A 187 2.60 -13.58 4.36
N SER A 188 1.43 -14.17 4.18
CA SER A 188 1.10 -15.50 4.70
C SER A 188 -0.15 -16.08 4.02
N GLN A 189 -0.33 -17.39 4.05
CA GLN A 189 -1.62 -18.05 3.77
C GLN A 189 -2.60 -17.98 4.96
N ASN A 190 -2.20 -17.33 6.06
CA ASN A 190 -3.06 -17.01 7.19
C ASN A 190 -3.48 -15.53 7.12
N VAL A 191 -4.77 -15.26 7.33
CA VAL A 191 -5.35 -13.91 7.36
C VAL A 191 -4.86 -13.06 8.53
N VAL A 192 -4.13 -13.63 9.49
CA VAL A 192 -3.53 -12.91 10.61
C VAL A 192 -2.15 -12.36 10.23
N LYS A 193 -1.97 -11.04 10.35
CA LYS A 193 -0.70 -10.33 10.07
C LYS A 193 0.46 -10.95 10.86
N PRO A 194 1.51 -11.46 10.19
CA PRO A 194 2.70 -11.95 10.86
C PRO A 194 3.40 -10.86 11.70
N THR A 195 3.89 -11.23 12.89
CA THR A 195 4.64 -10.29 13.75
C THR A 195 5.97 -9.88 13.11
N LEU A 196 6.68 -10.83 12.51
CA LEU A 196 7.94 -10.58 11.81
C LEU A 196 7.68 -10.30 10.34
N ALA A 197 8.34 -9.27 9.81
CA ALA A 197 8.36 -9.03 8.38
C ALA A 197 9.16 -10.12 7.66
N SER A 198 8.67 -10.51 6.49
CA SER A 198 9.37 -11.43 5.59
C SER A 198 10.50 -10.70 4.85
N LEU A 199 10.32 -9.41 4.61
CA LEU A 199 11.28 -8.55 3.93
C LEU A 199 11.18 -7.12 4.48
N GLU A 200 12.33 -6.48 4.72
CA GLU A 200 12.41 -5.10 5.18
C GLU A 200 13.51 -4.36 4.44
N TYR A 201 13.31 -3.08 4.20
CA TYR A 201 14.30 -2.23 3.56
C TYR A 201 14.17 -0.77 4.00
N THR A 202 15.29 -0.14 4.34
CA THR A 202 15.33 1.29 4.68
C THR A 202 15.48 2.12 3.40
N ILE A 203 14.47 2.93 3.07
CA ILE A 203 14.41 3.71 1.84
C ILE A 203 13.62 5.01 2.02
N ASP A 204 14.17 6.09 1.47
CA ASP A 204 13.50 7.39 1.39
C ASP A 204 12.53 7.40 0.20
N LEU A 205 11.26 7.06 0.45
CA LEU A 205 10.21 7.10 -0.58
C LEU A 205 9.79 8.52 -0.94
N THR A 206 10.05 9.50 -0.08
CA THR A 206 9.78 10.92 -0.39
C THR A 206 10.61 11.34 -1.62
N SER A 207 11.89 10.97 -1.64
CA SER A 207 12.79 11.22 -2.77
C SER A 207 12.41 10.42 -4.01
N ILE A 208 11.89 9.20 -3.87
CA ILE A 208 11.47 8.36 -5.01
C ILE A 208 10.21 8.91 -5.66
N PHE A 209 9.19 9.23 -4.87
CA PHE A 209 7.91 9.72 -5.39
C PHE A 209 8.02 11.14 -5.93
N GLY A 210 8.71 12.03 -5.21
CA GLY A 210 8.77 13.47 -5.55
C GLY A 210 7.41 14.19 -5.45
N SER A 211 6.38 13.51 -4.95
CA SER A 211 5.01 13.98 -4.74
C SER A 211 4.38 13.15 -3.62
N ASN A 212 3.42 13.72 -2.89
CA ASN A 212 2.64 12.99 -1.89
C ASN A 212 1.39 12.34 -2.51
N ASP A 213 1.00 12.75 -3.72
CA ASP A 213 -0.17 12.22 -4.42
C ASP A 213 0.23 10.97 -5.21
N VAL A 214 -0.32 9.81 -4.83
CA VAL A 214 -0.04 8.51 -5.45
C VAL A 214 -1.31 7.84 -5.97
N TYR A 215 -1.18 7.07 -7.03
CA TYR A 215 -2.17 6.09 -7.45
C TYR A 215 -1.79 4.73 -6.85
N ALA A 216 -2.69 4.15 -6.08
CA ALA A 216 -2.49 2.84 -5.46
C ALA A 216 -3.17 1.75 -6.30
N GLY A 217 -2.46 0.66 -6.58
CA GLY A 217 -2.97 -0.35 -7.49
C GLY A 217 -2.11 -1.59 -7.62
N PHE A 218 -2.44 -2.39 -8.63
CA PHE A 218 -1.78 -3.65 -8.93
C PHE A 218 -1.50 -3.77 -10.42
N THR A 219 -0.40 -4.43 -10.76
CA THR A 219 -0.03 -4.79 -12.13
C THR A 219 0.24 -6.29 -12.22
N SER A 220 0.03 -6.84 -13.41
CA SER A 220 0.46 -8.18 -13.79
C SER A 220 0.80 -8.21 -15.28
N GLY A 221 1.76 -9.06 -15.62
CA GLY A 221 2.17 -9.37 -16.98
C GLY A 221 2.37 -10.86 -17.13
N THR A 222 2.08 -11.38 -18.32
CA THR A 222 2.36 -12.78 -18.68
C THR A 222 3.15 -12.85 -19.99
N GLY A 223 4.05 -13.82 -20.08
CA GLY A 223 4.92 -14.05 -21.24
C GLY A 223 4.52 -15.29 -22.05
N GLY A 224 5.49 -16.19 -22.23
CA GLY A 224 5.28 -17.51 -22.84
C GLY A 224 4.60 -18.52 -21.90
N ALA A 225 4.55 -18.19 -20.61
CA ALA A 225 3.73 -18.83 -19.60
C ALA A 225 2.74 -17.80 -19.02
N GLY A 226 1.76 -18.27 -18.27
CA GLY A 226 0.71 -17.42 -17.70
C GLY A 226 -0.02 -18.10 -16.56
N ASN A 227 -0.69 -17.33 -15.72
CA ASN A 227 -1.67 -17.81 -14.74
C ASN A 227 -2.93 -16.94 -14.83
N LYS A 228 -3.98 -17.36 -14.10
CA LYS A 228 -4.98 -16.42 -13.59
C LYS A 228 -4.40 -15.72 -12.37
N HIS A 229 -4.41 -14.39 -12.38
CA HIS A 229 -3.93 -13.57 -11.27
C HIS A 229 -5.10 -12.76 -10.72
N ASP A 230 -5.68 -13.20 -9.61
CA ASP A 230 -6.86 -12.59 -9.02
C ASP A 230 -6.47 -11.83 -7.75
N ILE A 231 -6.86 -10.55 -7.67
CA ILE A 231 -6.90 -9.81 -6.41
C ILE A 231 -8.29 -9.97 -5.82
N THR A 232 -8.37 -10.45 -4.59
CA THR A 232 -9.62 -10.85 -3.93
C THR A 232 -10.08 -9.84 -2.88
N SER A 233 -9.17 -9.07 -2.29
CA SER A 233 -9.49 -7.90 -1.45
C SER A 233 -8.35 -6.88 -1.48
N PHE A 234 -8.64 -5.62 -1.18
CA PHE A 234 -7.64 -4.55 -1.14
C PHE A 234 -8.04 -3.44 -0.16
N ALA A 235 -7.13 -3.06 0.72
CA ALA A 235 -7.27 -1.91 1.60
C ALA A 235 -5.97 -1.10 1.63
N PHE A 236 -6.09 0.23 1.61
CA PHE A 236 -4.95 1.14 1.61
C PHE A 236 -5.25 2.37 2.46
N SER A 237 -4.39 2.64 3.43
CA SER A 237 -4.40 3.81 4.31
C SER A 237 -3.29 4.78 3.90
N THR A 238 -3.63 6.06 3.79
CA THR A 238 -2.65 7.13 3.53
C THR A 238 -1.82 7.52 4.75
N GLU A 239 -1.91 6.77 5.84
CA GLU A 239 -1.09 6.92 7.05
C GLU A 239 -0.55 5.54 7.45
N PHE A 240 0.61 5.51 8.08
CA PHE A 240 1.16 4.30 8.69
C PHE A 240 0.32 3.91 9.91
N ASP A 241 -0.05 2.63 9.98
CA ASP A 241 -0.72 2.02 11.11
C ASP A 241 -0.18 0.60 11.30
N GLU A 242 0.55 0.39 12.40
CA GLU A 242 1.18 -0.90 12.71
C GLU A 242 0.14 -2.04 12.82
N ASP A 243 -1.06 -1.71 13.29
CA ASP A 243 -2.18 -2.62 13.51
C ASP A 243 -3.12 -2.70 12.30
N PHE A 244 -2.76 -2.10 11.16
CA PHE A 244 -3.58 -2.11 9.95
C PHE A 244 -3.85 -3.54 9.48
N ALA A 245 -5.07 -4.03 9.75
CA ALA A 245 -5.48 -5.38 9.45
C ALA A 245 -6.23 -5.49 8.11
N GLY A 246 -6.63 -4.37 7.49
CA GLY A 246 -7.31 -4.31 6.18
C GLY A 246 -8.71 -4.92 6.08
N ASN A 247 -9.13 -5.75 7.04
CA ASN A 247 -10.40 -6.49 7.03
C ASN A 247 -11.63 -5.68 7.48
N GLY A 248 -11.59 -4.35 7.38
CA GLY A 248 -12.70 -3.48 7.81
C GLY A 248 -12.92 -3.43 9.34
N ILE A 249 -12.02 -4.00 10.14
CA ILE A 249 -11.93 -3.76 11.58
C ILE A 249 -11.11 -2.49 11.81
N ASN A 250 -11.69 -1.33 11.49
CA ASN A 250 -11.15 -0.05 11.95
C ASN A 250 -11.24 -0.03 13.49
N GLU A 251 -10.18 -0.44 14.20
CA GLU A 251 -9.79 0.30 15.40
C GLU A 251 -9.25 1.63 14.86
N VAL A 252 -10.11 2.63 14.77
CA VAL A 252 -9.65 4.00 14.53
C VAL A 252 -8.66 4.32 15.62
N SER A 253 -7.37 4.44 15.28
CA SER A 253 -6.39 5.04 16.17
C SER A 253 -6.92 6.42 16.55
N ALA A 254 -7.34 6.56 17.82
CA ALA A 254 -8.06 7.74 18.27
C ALA A 254 -7.18 8.97 18.00
N PRO A 255 -7.68 10.01 17.29
CA PRO A 255 -6.93 11.24 17.13
C PRO A 255 -6.62 11.77 18.54
N GLY A 256 -5.33 11.97 18.81
CA GLY A 256 -4.77 12.22 20.13
C GLY A 256 -5.69 13.08 21.00
N THR A 257 -6.17 12.48 22.09
CA THR A 257 -6.97 13.20 23.09
C THR A 257 -6.10 14.28 23.70
N LEU A 258 -6.19 15.50 23.16
CA LEU A 258 -5.78 16.71 23.85
C LEU A 258 -6.68 16.84 25.08
N ALA A 259 -6.20 16.34 26.22
CA ALA A 259 -6.75 16.67 27.52
C ALA A 259 -6.62 18.19 27.72
N LEU A 260 -7.66 18.92 27.32
CA LEU A 260 -7.80 20.34 27.55
C LEU A 260 -8.01 20.54 29.06
N LEU A 261 -6.92 20.59 29.83
CA LEU A 261 -6.95 21.05 31.21
C LEU A 261 -7.40 22.52 31.19
N GLY A 262 -8.67 22.73 31.53
CA GLY A 262 -9.30 24.03 31.62
C GLY A 262 -8.51 24.95 32.55
N LEU A 263 -7.87 25.96 31.96
CA LEU A 263 -7.43 27.15 32.69
C LEU A 263 -8.67 27.97 33.04
N SER A 264 -9.26 27.71 34.21
CA SER A 264 -10.27 28.56 34.82
C SER A 264 -9.60 29.80 35.43
N ALA A 265 -9.49 30.85 34.62
CA ALA A 265 -9.09 32.18 35.06
C ALA A 265 -10.29 33.14 35.03
N PHE A 266 -11.04 33.28 36.12
CA PHE A 266 -11.88 34.44 36.49
C PHE A 266 -12.46 34.15 37.90
N GLY A 267 -12.37 34.98 38.94
CA GLY A 267 -11.84 36.32 39.09
C GLY A 267 -11.73 36.70 40.57
N LEU A 268 -10.88 37.68 40.85
CA LEU A 268 -10.71 38.31 42.16
C LEU A 268 -12.04 38.90 42.68
N ALA A 269 -12.38 38.60 43.93
CA ALA A 269 -13.21 39.46 44.76
C ALA A 269 -12.48 39.77 46.08
N ALA A 270 -11.51 40.69 46.01
CA ALA A 270 -11.03 41.38 47.20
C ALA A 270 -12.02 42.51 47.52
N ARG A 271 -12.88 42.32 48.54
CA ARG A 271 -13.63 43.42 49.16
C ARG A 271 -13.10 43.62 50.59
N ALA A 272 -12.15 44.54 50.72
CA ALA A 272 -11.73 45.06 52.02
C ALA A 272 -12.34 46.45 52.28
N ARG A 273 -12.99 46.55 53.45
CA ARG A 273 -13.13 47.70 54.37
C ARG A 273 -14.23 48.78 54.19
N ARG A 274 -15.11 48.77 55.22
CA ARG A 274 -15.53 49.84 56.16
C ARG A 274 -16.11 51.16 55.64
N LYS A 275 -17.30 51.52 56.17
CA LYS A 275 -17.53 52.65 57.11
C LYS A 275 -18.98 52.65 57.63
N GLY A 276 -19.15 52.99 58.90
CA GLY A 276 -20.40 52.99 59.67
C GLY A 276 -20.11 52.52 61.08
#